data_AF-A0A817W9U6-F1
#
_entry.id   AF-A0A817W9U6-F1
#
_cell.length_a   1.000
_cell.length_b   1.000
_cell.length_c   1.000
_cell.angle_alpha   90.00
_cell.angle_beta   90.00
_cell.angle_gamma   90.00
#
_symmetry.space_group_name_H-M   'P 1'
#
loop_
_entity.id
_entity.type
_entity.pdbx_description
1 polymer ?
#
loop_
_entity_poly.entity_id
_entity_poly.type
_entity_poly.pdbx_seq_one_letter_code
_entity_poly.pdbx_strand_id
1 'polypeptide(L)'
;MSTLLSWQEIIITIHNPSLKTYQKLQDKYSTTLNCPCLINTMSYKQFIIAETTMHQICSSDFISEQWIHALYIPDASRYSAIDFRTTASSQFEVLKTLCALARENIFDALFNLNDTQLFSILKTLCALARENIFDALFNLNDTQLFSSNLLPEKQICTQTNISSDRILRDTRIRFNNALKLIELSTQSNVISSALNTNIVYSASRFATFQTYMYKSSYTGWYWTENNQTTICVCQINTTCTAPAGFYSFADKNNFELHTKLVPQQHHASDVVPGFVGSCTPYEAVIEAKFICLYDIKCIKKLVNYFPRLTQRKI
;
A
#
# COMPACT_ATOMS: atom_id res chain seq x y z
N MET A 1 -61.58 -24.64 60.48
CA MET A 1 -60.75 -23.48 60.09
C MET A 1 -59.59 -24.00 59.27
N SER A 2 -59.67 -23.90 57.94
CA SER A 2 -58.59 -24.24 57.02
C SER A 2 -57.79 -22.98 56.72
N THR A 3 -56.55 -22.91 57.20
CA THR A 3 -55.60 -21.85 56.83
C THR A 3 -55.15 -22.07 55.38
N LEU A 4 -55.60 -21.19 54.47
CA LEU A 4 -55.04 -21.08 53.13
C LEU A 4 -53.67 -20.42 53.23
N LEU A 5 -52.61 -21.16 52.89
CA LEU A 5 -51.30 -20.59 52.61
C LEU A 5 -51.30 -20.04 51.18
N SER A 6 -51.27 -18.72 51.04
CA SER A 6 -51.03 -18.07 49.75
C SER A 6 -49.53 -17.97 49.51
N TRP A 7 -49.06 -18.50 48.39
CA TRP A 7 -47.71 -18.24 47.91
C TRP A 7 -47.61 -16.80 47.44
N GLN A 8 -46.53 -16.11 47.81
CA GLN A 8 -46.23 -14.76 47.38
C GLN A 8 -44.94 -14.79 46.57
N GLU A 9 -45.02 -14.35 45.32
CA GLU A 9 -43.82 -14.18 44.48
C GLU A 9 -43.08 -12.91 44.92
N ILE A 10 -41.76 -13.03 45.14
CA ILE A 10 -40.89 -11.92 45.50
C ILE A 10 -39.95 -11.66 44.33
N ILE A 11 -40.01 -10.45 43.77
CA ILE A 11 -39.11 -10.01 42.71
C ILE A 11 -37.87 -9.38 43.36
N ILE A 12 -36.69 -9.96 43.11
CA ILE A 12 -35.41 -9.44 43.59
C ILE A 12 -34.69 -8.78 42.41
N THR A 13 -34.40 -7.49 42.52
CA THR A 13 -33.65 -6.74 41.51
C THR A 13 -32.19 -6.61 41.93
N ILE A 14 -31.27 -7.00 41.03
CA ILE A 14 -29.82 -6.89 41.26
C ILE A 14 -29.25 -5.93 40.22
N HIS A 15 -28.68 -4.81 40.69
CA HIS A 15 -28.05 -3.83 39.80
C HIS A 15 -26.60 -4.22 39.49
N ASN A 16 -26.22 -4.12 38.22
CA ASN A 16 -24.86 -4.37 37.70
C ASN A 16 -24.23 -5.69 38.23
N PRO A 17 -24.89 -6.85 38.06
CA PRO A 17 -24.32 -8.12 38.50
C PRO A 17 -23.04 -8.43 37.72
N SER A 18 -22.02 -8.99 38.40
CA SER A 18 -20.86 -9.53 37.70
C SER A 18 -21.26 -10.68 36.75
N LEU A 19 -20.50 -10.93 35.69
CA LEU A 19 -20.76 -12.05 34.76
C LEU A 19 -20.91 -13.38 35.51
N LYS A 20 -20.06 -13.62 36.51
CA LYS A 20 -20.10 -14.83 37.36
C LYS A 20 -21.37 -14.91 38.20
N THR A 21 -21.87 -13.77 38.68
CA THR A 21 -23.15 -13.69 39.41
C THR A 21 -24.31 -13.97 38.48
N TYR A 22 -24.32 -13.38 37.29
CA TYR A 22 -25.34 -13.63 36.27
C TYR A 22 -25.38 -15.10 35.86
N GLN A 23 -24.24 -15.70 35.53
CA GLN A 23 -24.16 -17.12 35.14
C GLN A 23 -24.76 -18.03 36.22
N LYS A 24 -24.40 -17.83 37.49
CA LYS A 24 -24.98 -18.58 38.61
C LYS A 24 -26.50 -18.41 38.74
N LEU A 25 -27.01 -17.22 38.48
CA LEU A 25 -28.45 -16.93 38.52
C LEU A 25 -29.17 -17.54 37.31
N GLN A 26 -28.55 -17.50 36.14
CA GLN A 26 -29.07 -18.10 34.91
C GLN A 26 -29.16 -19.62 35.05
N ASP A 27 -28.16 -20.26 35.66
CA ASP A 27 -28.17 -21.70 35.94
C ASP A 27 -29.29 -22.10 36.91
N LYS A 28 -29.62 -21.23 37.87
CA LYS A 28 -30.57 -21.53 38.95
C LYS A 28 -32.01 -21.09 38.66
N TYR A 29 -32.21 -20.05 37.85
CA TYR A 29 -33.48 -19.38 37.62
C TYR A 29 -33.76 -19.14 36.13
N SER A 30 -33.30 -20.05 35.26
CA SER A 30 -33.33 -19.88 33.79
C SER A 30 -34.69 -19.49 33.19
N THR A 31 -35.81 -19.91 33.80
CA THR A 31 -37.17 -19.64 33.32
C THR A 31 -37.79 -18.35 33.84
N THR A 32 -37.23 -17.75 34.90
CA THR A 32 -37.80 -16.57 35.58
C THR A 32 -36.84 -15.40 35.67
N LEU A 33 -35.56 -15.61 35.38
CA LEU A 33 -34.55 -14.56 35.35
C LEU A 33 -34.76 -13.66 34.13
N ASN A 34 -35.07 -12.39 34.38
CA ASN A 34 -35.11 -11.35 33.35
C ASN A 34 -33.88 -10.44 33.52
N CYS A 35 -33.06 -10.35 32.48
CA CYS A 35 -31.90 -9.44 32.42
C CYS A 35 -32.10 -8.45 31.27
N PRO A 36 -32.89 -7.39 31.47
CA PRO A 36 -32.99 -6.33 30.48
C PRO A 36 -31.65 -5.61 30.38
N CYS A 37 -31.17 -5.42 29.16
CA CYS A 37 -29.97 -4.62 28.92
C CYS A 37 -30.29 -3.14 29.22
N LEU A 38 -29.46 -2.48 30.04
CA LEU A 38 -29.56 -1.03 30.28
C LEU A 38 -29.03 -0.23 29.08
N ILE A 39 -28.06 -0.82 28.37
CA ILE A 39 -27.47 -0.27 27.16
C ILE A 39 -27.59 -1.37 26.12
N ASN A 40 -28.41 -1.12 25.11
CA ASN A 40 -28.68 -2.13 24.08
C ASN A 40 -27.59 -2.17 23.02
N THR A 41 -26.50 -1.40 23.17
CA THR A 41 -25.67 -0.91 22.05
C THR A 41 -24.28 -0.54 22.56
N MET A 42 -23.24 -1.05 21.91
CA MET A 42 -21.87 -0.87 22.39
C MET A 42 -20.93 -0.71 21.20
N SER A 43 -20.10 0.34 21.22
CA SER A 43 -19.05 0.51 20.21
C SER A 43 -17.94 -0.50 20.45
N TYR A 44 -17.42 -1.08 19.36
CA TYR A 44 -16.27 -1.97 19.38
C TYR A 44 -15.04 -1.36 20.09
N LYS A 45 -14.86 -0.04 20.03
CA LYS A 45 -13.78 0.68 20.73
C LYS A 45 -13.78 0.47 22.25
N GLN A 46 -14.91 0.09 22.84
CA GLN A 46 -15.02 -0.15 24.28
C GLN A 46 -14.42 -1.48 24.73
N PHE A 47 -14.25 -2.44 23.81
CA PHE A 47 -13.81 -3.80 24.15
C PHE A 47 -12.81 -4.44 23.16
N ILE A 48 -12.50 -3.77 22.05
CA ILE A 48 -11.46 -4.17 21.10
C ILE A 48 -10.31 -3.17 21.13
N ILE A 49 -9.09 -3.70 21.21
CA ILE A 49 -7.85 -2.97 20.98
C ILE A 49 -7.24 -3.54 19.69
N ALA A 50 -7.10 -2.71 18.66
CA ALA A 50 -6.47 -3.08 17.41
C ALA A 50 -5.14 -2.33 17.27
N GLU A 51 -4.04 -3.08 17.17
CA GLU A 51 -2.71 -2.55 16.91
C GLU A 51 -2.26 -2.94 15.51
N THR A 52 -1.61 -2.00 14.80
CA THR A 52 -1.10 -2.25 13.45
C THR A 52 0.38 -1.94 13.40
N THR A 53 1.12 -2.78 12.66
CA THR A 53 2.55 -2.60 12.45
C THR A 53 2.80 -2.39 10.96
N MET A 54 3.44 -1.27 10.63
CA MET A 54 3.87 -0.99 9.27
C MET A 54 5.18 -1.72 8.98
N HIS A 55 5.44 -1.99 7.72
CA HIS A 55 6.74 -2.50 7.29
C HIS A 55 7.86 -1.54 7.76
N GLN A 56 9.00 -2.09 8.19
CA GLN A 56 10.09 -1.31 8.80
C GLN A 56 10.58 -0.15 7.92
N ILE A 57 10.63 -0.35 6.59
CA ILE A 57 10.98 0.69 5.61
C ILE A 57 10.04 1.90 5.68
N CYS A 58 8.74 1.68 5.91
CA CYS A 58 7.75 2.76 5.98
C CYS A 58 7.83 3.61 7.26
N SER A 59 8.76 3.26 8.16
CA SER A 59 9.06 3.99 9.38
C SER A 59 10.56 4.35 9.48
N SER A 60 11.35 4.11 8.42
CA SER A 60 12.78 4.40 8.41
C SER A 60 13.10 5.68 7.65
N ASP A 61 14.36 6.12 7.75
CA ASP A 61 14.85 7.30 7.04
C ASP A 61 14.80 7.16 5.51
N PHE A 62 14.65 5.95 4.97
CA PHE A 62 14.64 5.69 3.53
C PHE A 62 13.45 6.34 2.80
N ILE A 63 12.37 6.65 3.50
CA ILE A 63 11.21 7.35 2.93
C ILE A 63 11.19 8.85 3.28
N SER A 64 12.25 9.36 3.90
CA SER A 64 12.34 10.79 4.23
C SER A 64 12.66 11.62 2.97
N GLU A 65 12.08 12.82 2.90
CA GLU A 65 12.42 13.84 1.87
C GLU A 65 13.93 14.03 1.75
N GLN A 66 14.55 14.07 2.93
CA GLN A 66 15.95 14.16 3.10
C GLN A 66 16.66 13.04 2.33
N TRP A 67 16.37 11.77 2.61
CA TRP A 67 17.05 10.63 1.95
C TRP A 67 16.86 10.68 0.44
N ILE A 68 15.63 10.93 0.00
CA ILE A 68 15.28 10.96 -1.41
C ILE A 68 16.02 12.09 -2.14
N HIS A 69 16.08 13.28 -1.56
CA HIS A 69 16.83 14.41 -2.12
C HIS A 69 18.35 14.15 -2.18
N ALA A 70 18.88 13.36 -1.24
CA ALA A 70 20.30 12.98 -1.25
C ALA A 70 20.64 11.98 -2.38
N LEU A 71 19.64 11.24 -2.88
CA LEU A 71 19.80 10.36 -4.04
C LEU A 71 19.60 11.07 -5.38
N TYR A 72 19.12 12.32 -5.37
CA TYR A 72 18.92 13.08 -6.59
C TYR A 72 20.25 13.45 -7.25
N ILE A 73 20.37 13.09 -8.53
CA ILE A 73 21.51 13.44 -9.39
C ILE A 73 21.00 14.32 -10.54
N PRO A 74 21.58 15.52 -10.73
CA PRO A 74 21.28 16.33 -11.92
C PRO A 74 21.61 15.55 -13.20
N ASP A 75 20.74 15.67 -14.20
CA ASP A 75 20.87 14.94 -15.46
C ASP A 75 20.94 13.40 -15.31
N ALA A 76 20.24 12.83 -14.33
CA ALA A 76 20.17 11.38 -14.12
C ALA A 76 19.75 10.59 -15.38
N SER A 77 18.97 11.20 -16.26
CA SER A 77 18.55 10.63 -17.56
C SER A 77 19.69 10.39 -18.56
N ARG A 78 20.92 10.83 -18.25
CA ARG A 78 22.15 10.52 -19.01
C ARG A 78 22.65 9.11 -18.77
N TYR A 79 22.28 8.51 -17.66
CA TYR A 79 22.57 7.12 -17.38
C TYR A 79 21.42 6.26 -17.90
N SER A 80 21.66 4.96 -18.01
CA SER A 80 20.62 4.02 -18.46
C SER A 80 19.51 3.84 -17.43
N ALA A 81 18.34 3.43 -17.90
CA ALA A 81 17.20 3.03 -17.07
C ALA A 81 17.55 1.94 -16.01
N ILE A 82 18.57 1.11 -16.27
CA ILE A 82 19.03 0.07 -15.31
C ILE A 82 20.11 0.59 -14.36
N ASP A 83 20.66 1.77 -14.62
CA ASP A 83 21.58 2.41 -13.69
C ASP A 83 20.82 2.92 -12.48
N PHE A 84 21.25 2.52 -11.30
CA PHE A 84 20.59 2.87 -10.06
C PHE A 84 20.62 4.39 -9.83
N ARG A 85 21.63 5.10 -10.32
CA ARG A 85 21.69 6.58 -10.25
C ARG A 85 20.57 7.26 -11.03
N THR A 86 20.06 6.61 -12.08
CA THR A 86 18.94 7.13 -12.87
C THR A 86 17.65 7.12 -12.07
N THR A 87 17.38 6.01 -11.38
CA THR A 87 16.05 5.68 -10.88
C THR A 87 15.92 5.74 -9.36
N ALA A 88 17.02 5.72 -8.60
CA ALA A 88 17.00 5.62 -7.13
C ALA A 88 16.04 6.62 -6.49
N SER A 89 16.21 7.94 -6.70
CA SER A 89 15.35 8.94 -6.06
C SER A 89 13.87 8.72 -6.37
N SER A 90 13.53 8.42 -7.62
CA SER A 90 12.16 8.16 -8.04
C SER A 90 11.58 6.86 -7.45
N GLN A 91 12.38 5.82 -7.28
CA GLN A 91 11.95 4.59 -6.63
C GLN A 91 11.65 4.82 -5.14
N PHE A 92 12.46 5.61 -4.44
CA PHE A 92 12.16 5.94 -3.04
C PHE A 92 10.98 6.91 -2.89
N GLU A 93 10.73 7.82 -3.85
CA GLU A 93 9.48 8.61 -3.88
C GLU A 93 8.24 7.74 -4.03
N VAL A 94 8.27 6.76 -4.94
CA VAL A 94 7.17 5.81 -5.08
C VAL A 94 7.01 5.00 -3.80
N LEU A 95 8.11 4.51 -3.22
CA LEU A 95 8.08 3.73 -1.97
C LEU A 95 7.46 4.53 -0.81
N LYS A 96 7.83 5.81 -0.66
CA LYS A 96 7.21 6.74 0.29
C LYS A 96 5.71 6.89 0.03
N THR A 97 5.31 7.05 -1.23
CA THR A 97 3.90 7.18 -1.63
C THR A 97 3.11 5.90 -1.32
N LEU A 98 3.67 4.73 -1.60
CA LEU A 98 3.05 3.44 -1.28
C LEU A 98 2.92 3.22 0.24
N CYS A 99 3.94 3.61 1.00
CA CYS A 99 3.88 3.60 2.47
C CYS A 99 2.80 4.53 3.02
N ALA A 100 2.63 5.72 2.44
CA ALA A 100 1.56 6.65 2.81
C ALA A 100 0.19 6.07 2.47
N LEU A 101 0.02 5.54 1.25
CA LEU A 101 -1.22 4.89 0.80
C LEU A 101 -1.59 3.70 1.68
N ALA A 102 -0.62 2.86 2.06
CA ALA A 102 -0.85 1.74 2.96
C ALA A 102 -1.30 2.22 4.35
N ARG A 103 -0.68 3.28 4.87
CA ARG A 103 -1.05 3.88 6.16
C ARG A 103 -2.47 4.47 6.13
N GLU A 104 -2.81 5.22 5.10
CA GLU A 104 -4.15 5.79 4.92
C GLU A 104 -5.20 4.71 4.83
N ASN A 105 -4.97 3.66 4.02
CA ASN A 105 -5.90 2.53 3.92
C ASN A 105 -6.10 1.81 5.27
N ILE A 106 -5.03 1.66 6.07
CA ILE A 106 -5.13 1.07 7.40
C ILE A 106 -5.89 1.98 8.35
N PHE A 107 -5.61 3.29 8.33
CA PHE A 107 -6.31 4.26 9.16
C PHE A 107 -7.80 4.31 8.84
N ASP A 108 -8.15 4.37 7.56
CA ASP A 108 -9.54 4.30 7.09
C ASP A 108 -10.20 2.99 7.52
N ALA A 109 -9.49 1.86 7.42
CA ALA A 109 -10.02 0.56 7.83
C ALA A 109 -10.25 0.47 9.35
N LEU A 110 -9.35 1.02 10.17
CA LEU A 110 -9.50 1.07 11.63
C LEU A 110 -10.57 2.07 12.06
N PHE A 111 -10.68 3.21 11.38
CA PHE A 111 -11.77 4.16 11.57
C PHE A 111 -13.11 3.47 11.26
N ASN A 112 -13.18 2.77 10.12
CA ASN A 112 -14.36 1.97 9.79
C ASN A 112 -14.60 0.84 10.80
N LEU A 113 -13.59 0.14 11.35
CA LEU A 113 -13.78 -0.86 12.43
C LEU A 113 -14.44 -0.24 13.67
N ASN A 114 -13.98 0.96 14.06
CA ASN A 114 -14.50 1.64 15.23
C ASN A 114 -15.97 2.09 15.04
N ASP A 115 -16.42 2.23 13.78
CA ASP A 115 -17.71 2.85 13.41
C ASP A 115 -18.63 2.02 12.46
N THR A 116 -18.39 0.73 12.16
CA THR A 116 -19.23 0.00 11.14
C THR A 116 -20.46 -0.76 11.64
N GLN A 117 -21.63 -0.43 11.05
CA GLN A 117 -22.70 -1.34 10.58
C GLN A 117 -22.71 -1.42 9.01
N LEU A 118 -23.58 -2.26 8.42
CA LEU A 118 -23.42 -3.08 7.21
C LEU A 118 -24.14 -2.61 5.89
N PHE A 119 -23.45 -2.76 4.73
CA PHE A 119 -23.86 -2.72 3.27
C PHE A 119 -24.13 -1.36 2.56
N SER A 120 -23.92 -1.10 1.25
CA SER A 120 -23.24 -1.77 0.10
C SER A 120 -23.10 -0.81 -1.15
N ILE A 121 -21.86 -0.64 -1.62
CA ILE A 121 -21.31 -0.72 -3.00
C ILE A 121 -21.56 0.32 -4.13
N LEU A 122 -22.67 1.06 -4.31
CA LEU A 122 -22.84 1.90 -5.53
C LEU A 122 -22.53 3.42 -5.38
N LYS A 123 -21.51 3.77 -4.58
CA LYS A 123 -21.08 5.16 -4.27
C LYS A 123 -19.64 5.49 -4.71
N THR A 124 -18.96 4.48 -5.22
CA THR A 124 -17.62 4.48 -5.83
C THR A 124 -17.85 4.87 -7.29
N LEU A 125 -17.53 6.07 -7.74
CA LEU A 125 -16.13 6.38 -7.94
C LEU A 125 -15.82 7.88 -7.99
N CYS A 126 -16.78 8.79 -8.17
CA CYS A 126 -16.44 10.21 -8.42
C CYS A 126 -17.37 11.28 -7.81
N ALA A 127 -18.61 10.97 -7.45
CA ALA A 127 -19.58 11.98 -6.99
C ALA A 127 -19.54 12.26 -5.48
N LEU A 128 -18.84 11.45 -4.68
CA LEU A 128 -18.86 11.57 -3.21
C LEU A 128 -17.86 12.59 -2.65
N ALA A 129 -16.89 13.01 -3.46
CA ALA A 129 -15.80 13.86 -3.02
C ALA A 129 -16.14 15.37 -2.95
N ARG A 130 -17.41 15.81 -3.08
CA ARG A 130 -17.65 17.27 -3.07
C ARG A 130 -18.93 17.88 -2.51
N GLU A 131 -20.10 17.24 -2.35
CA GLU A 131 -21.28 18.08 -1.99
C GLU A 131 -22.48 17.50 -1.20
N ASN A 132 -22.39 16.42 -0.41
CA ASN A 132 -23.55 16.00 0.43
C ASN A 132 -23.15 15.48 1.82
N ILE A 133 -22.48 16.33 2.59
CA ILE A 133 -22.05 16.01 3.97
C ILE A 133 -23.21 16.19 4.98
N PHE A 134 -24.22 17.01 4.71
CA PHE A 134 -25.28 17.28 5.70
C PHE A 134 -26.41 16.24 5.76
N ASP A 135 -26.83 15.64 4.64
CA ASP A 135 -28.01 14.74 4.66
C ASP A 135 -27.70 13.30 5.10
N ALA A 136 -26.43 12.87 5.02
CA ALA A 136 -26.00 11.53 5.45
C ALA A 136 -25.67 11.48 6.96
N LEU A 137 -25.28 12.61 7.58
CA LEU A 137 -25.03 12.71 9.01
C LEU A 137 -26.30 12.57 9.86
N PHE A 138 -27.48 12.90 9.32
CA PHE A 138 -28.75 12.79 10.04
C PHE A 138 -29.27 11.33 10.13
N ASN A 139 -28.97 10.49 9.14
CA ASN A 139 -29.47 9.10 9.09
C ASN A 139 -28.47 8.04 9.61
N LEU A 140 -27.22 8.41 9.90
CA LEU A 140 -26.16 7.50 10.39
C LEU A 140 -26.07 7.39 11.92
N ASN A 141 -26.77 8.26 12.66
CA ASN A 141 -26.59 8.39 14.10
C ASN A 141 -27.22 7.26 14.94
N ASP A 142 -27.93 6.30 14.32
CA ASP A 142 -28.82 5.35 15.03
C ASP A 142 -28.55 3.88 14.75
N THR A 143 -27.32 3.49 14.38
CA THR A 143 -26.99 2.06 14.30
C THR A 143 -26.18 1.58 15.49
N GLN A 144 -26.81 0.69 16.21
CA GLN A 144 -26.63 0.39 17.62
C GLN A 144 -26.68 -1.15 17.70
N LEU A 145 -25.79 -1.82 18.46
CA LEU A 145 -25.71 -3.29 18.50
C LEU A 145 -26.89 -3.89 19.29
N PHE A 146 -28.11 -3.78 18.77
CA PHE A 146 -29.34 -4.15 19.46
C PHE A 146 -29.35 -5.63 19.85
N SER A 147 -29.25 -5.88 21.15
CA SER A 147 -29.63 -7.18 21.72
C SER A 147 -30.61 -6.94 22.87
N SER A 148 -31.76 -7.59 22.81
CA SER A 148 -32.71 -7.64 23.92
C SER A 148 -32.26 -8.58 25.05
N ASN A 149 -31.23 -9.40 24.80
CA ASN A 149 -30.71 -10.41 25.70
C ASN A 149 -29.17 -10.33 25.81
N LEU A 150 -28.60 -10.85 26.90
CA LEU A 150 -27.15 -10.94 27.04
C LEU A 150 -26.56 -11.86 25.95
N LEU A 151 -25.60 -11.36 25.16
CA LEU A 151 -24.88 -12.18 24.19
C LEU A 151 -23.78 -13.00 24.88
N PRO A 152 -23.67 -14.32 24.63
CA PRO A 152 -22.54 -15.11 25.07
C PRO A 152 -21.22 -14.57 24.50
N GLU A 153 -20.17 -14.54 25.33
CA GLU A 153 -18.81 -14.13 24.96
C GLU A 153 -18.33 -14.79 23.65
N LYS A 154 -18.61 -16.09 23.49
CA LYS A 154 -18.28 -16.85 22.27
C LYS A 154 -18.88 -16.25 21.00
N GLN A 155 -20.09 -15.71 21.06
CA GLN A 155 -20.73 -15.05 19.91
C GLN A 155 -20.08 -13.69 19.62
N ILE A 156 -19.73 -12.93 20.66
CA ILE A 156 -19.01 -11.65 20.52
C ILE A 156 -17.64 -11.88 19.88
N CYS A 157 -16.87 -12.88 20.35
CA CYS A 157 -15.59 -13.24 19.76
C CYS A 157 -15.74 -13.69 18.30
N THR A 158 -16.78 -14.46 17.97
CA THR A 158 -17.02 -14.92 16.60
C THR A 158 -17.30 -13.74 15.66
N GLN A 159 -18.19 -12.82 16.06
CA GLN A 159 -18.50 -11.62 15.27
C GLN A 159 -17.30 -10.69 15.11
N THR A 160 -16.49 -10.56 16.15
CA THR A 160 -15.24 -9.79 16.15
C THR A 160 -14.22 -10.37 15.16
N ASN A 161 -14.03 -11.69 15.17
CA ASN A 161 -13.11 -12.37 14.25
C ASN A 161 -13.56 -12.22 12.80
N ILE A 162 -14.85 -12.41 12.52
CA ILE A 162 -15.42 -12.23 11.17
C ILE A 162 -15.21 -10.78 10.68
N SER A 163 -15.42 -9.80 11.56
CA SER A 163 -15.23 -8.38 11.23
C SER A 163 -13.76 -8.06 10.97
N SER A 164 -12.85 -8.62 11.76
CA SER A 164 -11.40 -8.48 11.58
C SER A 164 -10.92 -9.09 10.26
N ASP A 165 -11.36 -10.32 9.95
CA ASP A 165 -11.03 -11.01 8.69
C ASP A 165 -11.54 -10.23 7.47
N ARG A 166 -12.74 -9.65 7.59
CA ARG A 166 -13.31 -8.81 6.55
C ARG A 166 -12.45 -7.56 6.31
N ILE A 167 -12.00 -6.90 7.37
CA ILE A 167 -11.15 -5.72 7.25
C ILE A 167 -9.82 -6.06 6.58
N LEU A 168 -9.16 -7.14 7.00
CA LEU A 168 -7.91 -7.57 6.37
C LEU A 168 -8.11 -7.82 4.87
N ARG A 169 -9.21 -8.46 4.50
CA ARG A 169 -9.58 -8.73 3.10
C ARG A 169 -9.86 -7.44 2.33
N ASP A 170 -10.72 -6.57 2.85
CA ASP A 170 -11.17 -5.36 2.17
C ASP A 170 -10.03 -4.36 2.01
N THR A 171 -9.17 -4.20 3.02
CA THR A 171 -7.95 -3.37 2.94
C THR A 171 -7.01 -3.89 1.87
N ARG A 172 -6.79 -5.20 1.80
CA ARG A 172 -5.96 -5.82 0.75
C ARG A 172 -6.55 -5.57 -0.64
N ILE A 173 -7.86 -5.73 -0.80
CA ILE A 173 -8.55 -5.49 -2.07
C ILE A 173 -8.43 -4.02 -2.49
N ARG A 174 -8.67 -3.07 -1.57
CA ARG A 174 -8.56 -1.63 -1.84
C ARG A 174 -7.14 -1.25 -2.26
N PHE A 175 -6.14 -1.72 -1.52
CA PHE A 175 -4.75 -1.48 -1.86
C PHE A 175 -4.40 -2.04 -3.25
N ASN A 176 -4.76 -3.29 -3.53
CA ASN A 176 -4.51 -3.90 -4.84
C ASN A 176 -5.26 -3.21 -5.98
N ASN A 177 -6.48 -2.72 -5.75
CA ASN A 177 -7.24 -1.96 -6.74
C ASN A 177 -6.58 -0.62 -7.03
N ALA A 178 -6.06 0.08 -6.01
CA ALA A 178 -5.31 1.32 -6.20
C ALA A 178 -4.03 1.07 -7.03
N LEU A 179 -3.28 0.00 -6.71
CA LEU A 179 -2.14 -0.44 -7.51
C LEU A 179 -2.53 -0.72 -8.97
N LYS A 180 -3.64 -1.44 -9.18
CA LYS A 180 -4.10 -1.78 -10.53
C LYS A 180 -4.54 -0.55 -11.32
N LEU A 181 -5.16 0.43 -10.67
CA LEU A 181 -5.53 1.70 -11.29
C LEU A 181 -4.29 2.50 -11.70
N ILE A 182 -3.27 2.57 -10.85
CA ILE A 182 -1.99 3.21 -11.19
C ILE A 182 -1.41 2.54 -12.43
N GLU A 183 -1.28 1.22 -12.42
CA GLU A 183 -0.74 0.43 -13.54
C GLU A 183 -1.53 0.67 -14.84
N LEU A 184 -2.86 0.61 -14.81
CA LEU A 184 -3.71 0.83 -15.98
C LEU A 184 -3.61 2.28 -16.49
N SER A 185 -3.47 3.24 -15.58
CA SER A 185 -3.34 4.66 -15.92
C SER A 185 -1.98 5.02 -16.53
N THR A 186 -0.89 4.37 -16.10
CA THR A 186 0.44 4.60 -16.66
C THR A 186 0.58 3.95 -18.02
N GLN A 187 0.02 2.75 -18.19
CA GLN A 187 0.03 2.00 -19.46
C GLN A 187 -0.88 2.61 -20.52
N SER A 188 -2.17 2.83 -20.21
CA SER A 188 -3.16 3.26 -21.20
C SER A 188 -2.91 4.68 -21.70
N ASN A 189 -2.32 5.54 -20.86
CA ASN A 189 -2.01 6.92 -21.23
C ASN A 189 -0.58 7.10 -21.75
N VAL A 190 0.24 6.05 -21.81
CA VAL A 190 1.62 6.11 -22.31
C VAL A 190 2.39 7.24 -21.63
N ILE A 191 2.29 7.32 -20.30
CA ILE A 191 2.89 8.43 -19.54
C ILE A 191 4.40 8.32 -19.66
N SER A 192 5.01 9.25 -20.40
CA SER A 192 6.45 9.25 -20.60
C SER A 192 7.17 9.66 -19.32
N SER A 193 8.12 8.83 -18.87
CA SER A 193 8.93 9.15 -17.70
C SER A 193 9.92 10.27 -18.05
N ALA A 194 10.15 11.19 -17.13
CA ALA A 194 11.21 12.20 -17.26
C ALA A 194 12.64 11.60 -17.22
N LEU A 195 12.78 10.33 -16.86
CA LEU A 195 14.06 9.64 -16.65
C LEU A 195 14.44 8.73 -17.82
N ASN A 196 13.75 8.82 -18.95
CA ASN A 196 13.97 7.97 -20.12
C ASN A 196 13.85 6.46 -19.83
N THR A 197 13.07 6.03 -18.82
CA THR A 197 12.98 4.63 -18.42
C THR A 197 12.00 3.81 -19.24
N ASN A 198 10.95 4.42 -19.79
CA ASN A 198 9.96 3.77 -20.67
C ASN A 198 9.98 4.30 -22.11
N ILE A 199 10.28 5.58 -22.32
CA ILE A 199 10.33 6.26 -23.62
C ILE A 199 11.51 7.21 -23.64
N VAL A 200 12.26 7.20 -24.74
CA VAL A 200 13.37 8.11 -25.00
C VAL A 200 12.99 9.02 -26.16
N TYR A 201 13.22 10.32 -26.02
CA TYR A 201 13.09 11.28 -27.12
C TYR A 201 14.46 11.67 -27.65
N SER A 202 14.59 11.74 -28.97
CA SER A 202 15.74 12.33 -29.64
C SER A 202 15.30 13.37 -30.66
N ALA A 203 16.13 14.39 -30.84
CA ALA A 203 16.01 15.37 -31.91
C ALA A 203 17.24 15.24 -32.81
N SER A 204 17.02 15.04 -34.10
CA SER A 204 18.09 15.03 -35.10
C SER A 204 17.86 16.13 -36.12
N ARG A 205 18.94 16.83 -36.49
CA ARG A 205 18.87 17.88 -37.50
C ARG A 205 18.87 17.24 -38.89
N PHE A 206 17.81 17.45 -39.65
CA PHE A 206 17.76 17.08 -41.06
C PHE A 206 18.41 18.18 -41.88
N ALA A 207 19.67 17.94 -42.29
CA ALA A 207 20.50 18.93 -42.97
C ALA A 207 19.85 19.49 -44.26
N THR A 208 19.08 18.67 -44.97
CA THR A 208 18.41 19.02 -46.23
C THR A 208 17.31 20.06 -46.10
N PHE A 209 16.58 20.08 -44.96
CA PHE A 209 15.43 20.97 -44.79
C PHE A 209 15.65 22.04 -43.71
N GLN A 210 16.83 22.06 -43.07
CA GLN A 210 17.11 22.87 -41.88
C GLN A 210 16.07 22.68 -40.74
N THR A 211 15.36 21.55 -40.72
CA THR A 211 14.37 21.22 -39.71
C THR A 211 14.92 20.22 -38.70
N TYR A 212 14.33 20.19 -37.51
CA TYR A 212 14.56 19.13 -36.52
C TYR A 212 13.48 18.06 -36.67
N MET A 213 13.91 16.80 -36.76
CA MET A 213 13.01 15.67 -36.60
C MET A 213 13.07 15.18 -35.17
N TYR A 214 11.91 15.08 -34.54
CA TYR A 214 11.75 14.51 -33.21
C TYR A 214 11.31 13.05 -33.34
N LYS A 215 12.04 12.15 -32.68
CA LYS A 215 11.73 10.72 -32.63
C LYS A 215 11.54 10.30 -31.18
N SER A 216 10.45 9.60 -30.90
CA SER A 216 10.29 8.85 -29.66
C SER A 216 10.55 7.37 -29.91
N SER A 217 11.11 6.67 -28.93
CA SER A 217 11.23 5.21 -28.98
C SER A 217 11.07 4.63 -27.59
N TYR A 218 10.33 3.53 -27.51
CA TYR A 218 10.18 2.79 -26.28
C TYR A 218 11.49 2.14 -25.90
N THR A 219 11.77 2.12 -24.61
CA THR A 219 12.90 1.36 -24.06
C THR A 219 12.57 -0.13 -24.07
N GLY A 220 13.60 -0.95 -24.25
CA GLY A 220 13.48 -2.38 -24.16
C GLY A 220 14.78 -3.04 -23.72
N TRP A 221 14.62 -4.22 -23.15
CA TRP A 221 15.67 -5.12 -22.71
C TRP A 221 15.75 -6.29 -23.66
N TYR A 222 16.97 -6.60 -24.04
CA TYR A 222 17.32 -7.62 -25.00
C TYR A 222 18.22 -8.62 -24.30
N TRP A 223 17.82 -9.88 -24.33
CA TRP A 223 18.56 -10.97 -23.72
C TRP A 223 18.85 -12.00 -24.80
N THR A 224 20.10 -12.44 -24.90
CA THR A 224 20.46 -13.51 -25.82
C THR A 224 20.89 -14.74 -25.02
N GLU A 225 20.10 -15.80 -25.13
CA GLU A 225 20.42 -17.12 -24.58
C GLU A 225 20.34 -18.14 -25.71
N ASN A 226 21.36 -19.01 -25.85
CA ASN A 226 21.40 -20.09 -26.84
C ASN A 226 21.04 -19.66 -28.29
N ASN A 227 21.60 -18.53 -28.75
CA ASN A 227 21.32 -17.91 -30.07
C ASN A 227 19.86 -17.45 -30.30
N GLN A 228 19.01 -17.45 -29.28
CA GLN A 228 17.68 -16.84 -29.33
C GLN A 228 17.69 -15.51 -28.58
N THR A 229 17.18 -14.46 -29.22
CA THR A 229 17.05 -13.14 -28.60
C THR A 229 15.63 -12.96 -28.09
N THR A 230 15.47 -12.91 -26.78
CA THR A 230 14.22 -12.52 -26.13
C THR A 230 14.20 -11.02 -25.94
N ILE A 231 13.08 -10.39 -26.29
CA ILE A 231 12.91 -8.95 -26.22
C ILE A 231 11.76 -8.64 -25.26
N CYS A 232 12.02 -7.73 -24.33
CA CYS A 232 11.01 -7.16 -23.47
C CYS A 232 10.97 -5.66 -23.73
N VAL A 233 9.87 -5.11 -24.24
CA VAL A 233 9.76 -3.69 -24.59
C VAL A 233 8.66 -3.05 -23.76
N CYS A 234 8.92 -1.87 -23.18
CA CYS A 234 7.96 -1.16 -22.32
C CYS A 234 6.64 -0.81 -22.98
N GLN A 235 6.60 -0.80 -24.32
CA GLN A 235 5.36 -0.63 -25.07
C GLN A 235 4.38 -1.79 -24.88
N ILE A 236 4.91 -3.01 -24.80
CA ILE A 236 4.13 -4.26 -24.85
C ILE A 236 4.05 -4.88 -23.47
N ASN A 237 5.14 -4.83 -22.70
CA ASN A 237 5.24 -5.39 -21.39
C ASN A 237 5.90 -4.40 -20.43
N THR A 238 5.23 -4.08 -19.33
CA THR A 238 5.72 -3.18 -18.29
C THR A 238 6.48 -3.89 -17.18
N THR A 239 6.34 -5.22 -17.06
CA THR A 239 7.06 -6.04 -16.06
C THR A 239 8.48 -6.35 -16.48
N CYS A 240 8.95 -5.76 -17.58
CA CYS A 240 10.32 -5.87 -17.98
C CYS A 240 11.23 -5.29 -16.89
N THR A 241 12.08 -6.15 -16.34
CA THR A 241 12.98 -5.80 -15.25
C THR A 241 14.39 -6.31 -15.54
N ALA A 242 15.37 -5.60 -14.99
CA ALA A 242 16.76 -6.02 -14.96
C ALA A 242 17.38 -5.62 -13.62
N PRO A 243 18.39 -6.34 -13.10
CA PRO A 243 19.07 -5.95 -11.88
C PRO A 243 19.61 -4.52 -11.96
N ALA A 244 19.26 -3.70 -10.96
CA ALA A 244 19.78 -2.34 -10.87
C ALA A 244 21.25 -2.39 -10.42
N GLY A 245 22.07 -1.53 -11.00
CA GLY A 245 23.49 -1.48 -10.68
C GLY A 245 24.11 -0.15 -11.09
N PHE A 246 25.41 -0.02 -10.92
CA PHE A 246 26.16 1.15 -11.35
C PHE A 246 26.94 0.79 -12.61
N TYR A 247 26.56 1.37 -13.74
CA TYR A 247 27.16 1.06 -15.03
C TYR A 247 28.09 2.19 -15.48
N SER A 248 29.18 1.84 -16.17
CA SER A 248 30.20 2.82 -16.58
C SER A 248 29.83 3.63 -17.83
N PHE A 249 28.71 3.32 -18.49
CA PHE A 249 28.29 4.02 -19.70
C PHE A 249 27.40 5.22 -19.37
N ALA A 250 27.92 6.41 -19.67
CA ALA A 250 27.22 7.68 -19.58
C ALA A 250 27.37 8.41 -20.92
N ASP A 251 26.95 7.77 -22.02
CA ASP A 251 27.01 8.41 -23.33
C ASP A 251 25.65 9.00 -23.72
N LYS A 252 25.51 10.29 -23.45
CA LYS A 252 24.31 11.10 -23.73
C LYS A 252 23.89 11.08 -25.19
N ASN A 253 24.81 10.73 -26.09
CA ASN A 253 24.58 10.81 -27.53
C ASN A 253 24.15 9.48 -28.14
N ASN A 254 24.20 8.38 -27.38
CA ASN A 254 23.87 7.07 -27.89
C ASN A 254 22.40 6.72 -27.60
N PHE A 255 21.50 7.26 -28.44
CA PHE A 255 20.08 6.95 -28.41
C PHE A 255 19.78 5.45 -28.44
N GLU A 256 20.62 4.65 -29.12
CA GLU A 256 20.45 3.20 -29.16
C GLU A 256 20.73 2.55 -27.81
N LEU A 257 21.74 2.99 -27.05
CA LEU A 257 22.02 2.46 -25.71
C LEU A 257 20.88 2.74 -24.71
N HIS A 258 20.12 3.83 -24.89
CA HIS A 258 18.97 4.11 -24.03
C HIS A 258 17.70 3.36 -24.46
N THR A 259 17.59 2.98 -25.73
CA THR A 259 16.38 2.32 -26.28
C THR A 259 16.52 0.79 -26.35
N LYS A 260 17.73 0.27 -26.49
CA LYS A 260 18.05 -1.15 -26.57
C LYS A 260 19.11 -1.53 -25.55
N LEU A 261 18.66 -1.90 -24.36
CA LEU A 261 19.55 -2.36 -23.31
C LEU A 261 19.83 -3.85 -23.47
N VAL A 262 21.10 -4.21 -23.60
CA VAL A 262 21.56 -5.61 -23.54
C VAL A 262 22.37 -5.77 -22.26
N PRO A 263 21.77 -6.13 -21.11
CA PRO A 263 22.48 -6.09 -19.84
C PRO A 263 23.69 -7.03 -19.80
N GLN A 264 23.69 -8.14 -20.57
CA GLN A 264 24.86 -9.02 -20.68
C GLN A 264 26.08 -8.35 -21.33
N GLN A 265 25.87 -7.33 -22.18
CA GLN A 265 26.96 -6.61 -22.85
C GLN A 265 27.60 -5.55 -21.96
N HIS A 266 26.96 -5.20 -20.84
CA HIS A 266 27.41 -4.15 -19.93
C HIS A 266 27.58 -4.70 -18.52
N HIS A 267 28.84 -4.89 -18.11
CA HIS A 267 29.12 -5.28 -16.73
C HIS A 267 28.83 -4.11 -15.78
N ALA A 268 27.93 -4.33 -14.81
CA ALA A 268 27.76 -3.43 -13.68
C ALA A 268 29.05 -3.42 -12.86
N SER A 269 29.56 -2.23 -12.53
CA SER A 269 30.67 -2.08 -11.58
C SER A 269 30.30 -2.60 -10.18
N ASP A 270 29.04 -2.39 -9.80
CA ASP A 270 28.44 -2.93 -8.59
C ASP A 270 26.92 -3.08 -8.83
N VAL A 271 26.35 -4.22 -8.46
CA VAL A 271 24.90 -4.44 -8.46
C VAL A 271 24.34 -3.99 -7.11
N VAL A 272 23.14 -3.41 -7.10
CA VAL A 272 22.43 -3.02 -5.87
C VAL A 272 21.43 -4.13 -5.52
N PRO A 273 21.74 -5.02 -4.54
CA PRO A 273 20.94 -6.22 -4.31
C PRO A 273 19.50 -5.92 -3.95
N GLY A 274 18.57 -6.61 -4.61
CA GLY A 274 17.15 -6.46 -4.38
C GLY A 274 16.53 -5.20 -5.00
N PHE A 275 17.28 -4.41 -5.76
CA PHE A 275 16.75 -3.34 -6.60
C PHE A 275 16.79 -3.75 -8.07
N VAL A 276 15.83 -3.27 -8.85
CA VAL A 276 15.71 -3.52 -10.28
C VAL A 276 15.45 -2.22 -11.03
N GLY A 277 15.95 -2.13 -12.26
CA GLY A 277 15.46 -1.16 -13.24
C GLY A 277 14.25 -1.74 -13.97
N SER A 278 13.26 -0.91 -14.26
CA SER A 278 12.04 -1.30 -14.98
C SER A 278 11.54 -0.14 -15.86
N CYS A 279 10.39 -0.32 -16.51
CA CYS A 279 9.79 0.67 -17.39
C CYS A 279 9.47 1.97 -16.66
N THR A 280 8.91 1.89 -15.46
CA THR A 280 8.75 3.04 -14.59
C THR A 280 9.28 2.74 -13.19
N PRO A 281 9.52 3.79 -12.38
CA PRO A 281 9.86 3.61 -10.97
C PRO A 281 8.80 2.84 -10.18
N TYR A 282 7.53 2.89 -10.62
CA TYR A 282 6.44 2.14 -9.99
C TYR A 282 6.64 0.63 -10.16
N GLU A 283 6.77 0.12 -11.39
CA GLU A 283 6.99 -1.33 -11.58
C GLU A 283 8.31 -1.79 -10.94
N ALA A 284 9.34 -0.95 -10.98
CA ALA A 284 10.61 -1.26 -10.32
C ALA A 284 10.47 -1.47 -8.81
N VAL A 285 9.65 -0.67 -8.12
CA VAL A 285 9.40 -0.78 -6.68
C VAL A 285 8.56 -2.00 -6.35
N ILE A 286 7.57 -2.34 -7.18
CA ILE A 286 6.72 -3.51 -7.00
C ILE A 286 7.54 -4.81 -7.12
N GLU A 287 8.50 -4.86 -8.04
CA GLU A 287 9.37 -6.02 -8.27
C GLU A 287 10.61 -6.06 -7.36
N ALA A 288 10.90 -4.96 -6.65
CA ALA A 288 12.06 -4.87 -5.77
C ALA A 288 11.88 -5.71 -4.50
N LYS A 289 12.99 -6.29 -4.05
CA LYS A 289 13.10 -7.06 -2.80
C LYS A 289 13.72 -6.25 -1.66
N PHE A 290 14.29 -5.08 -1.96
CA PHE A 290 14.89 -4.15 -1.00
C PHE A 290 16.00 -4.72 -0.11
N ILE A 291 16.65 -5.81 -0.51
CA ILE A 291 17.67 -6.52 0.29
C ILE A 291 18.81 -5.58 0.71
N CYS A 292 19.26 -4.70 -0.17
CA CYS A 292 20.29 -3.71 0.11
C CYS A 292 19.98 -2.80 1.33
N LEU A 293 18.71 -2.51 1.60
CA LEU A 293 18.29 -1.63 2.70
C LEU A 293 18.50 -2.24 4.08
N TYR A 294 18.78 -3.54 4.14
CA TYR A 294 19.05 -4.29 5.37
C TYR A 294 20.53 -4.69 5.51
N ASP A 295 21.38 -4.31 4.56
CA ASP A 295 22.82 -4.57 4.60
C ASP A 295 23.60 -3.26 4.67
N ILE A 296 24.23 -3.01 5.82
CA ILE A 296 25.06 -1.83 6.05
C ILE A 296 26.21 -1.71 5.05
N LYS A 297 26.76 -2.83 4.55
CA LYS A 297 27.80 -2.81 3.51
C LYS A 297 27.22 -2.28 2.20
N CYS A 298 26.00 -2.68 1.85
CA CYS A 298 25.33 -2.17 0.65
C CYS A 298 25.01 -0.68 0.77
N ILE A 299 24.45 -0.24 1.90
CA ILE A 299 24.15 1.17 2.15
C ILE A 299 25.43 2.01 2.05
N LYS A 300 26.53 1.57 2.66
CA LYS A 300 27.83 2.24 2.55
C LYS A 300 28.35 2.31 1.11
N LYS A 301 28.05 1.33 0.26
CA LYS A 301 28.40 1.41 -1.17
C LYS A 301 27.63 2.52 -1.87
N LEU A 302 26.35 2.73 -1.55
CA LEU A 302 25.54 3.80 -2.17
C LEU A 302 26.19 5.18 -1.97
N VAL A 303 26.84 5.40 -0.83
CA VAL A 303 27.55 6.64 -0.51
C VAL A 303 28.61 7.00 -1.55
N ASN A 304 29.27 6.01 -2.16
CA ASN A 304 30.29 6.24 -3.19
C ASN A 304 29.69 6.79 -4.49
N TYR A 305 28.43 6.47 -4.77
CA TYR A 305 27.73 6.84 -5.99
C TYR A 305 26.78 8.03 -5.82
N PHE A 306 26.40 8.33 -4.58
CA PHE A 306 25.58 9.48 -4.20
C PHE A 306 26.31 10.34 -3.17
N PRO A 307 27.15 11.30 -3.62
CA PRO A 307 27.99 12.10 -2.73
C PRO A 307 27.20 12.85 -1.64
N ARG A 308 25.94 13.24 -1.92
CA ARG A 308 25.08 13.93 -0.96
C ARG A 308 24.68 13.06 0.24
N LEU A 309 24.84 11.72 0.15
CA LEU A 309 24.66 10.83 1.30
C LEU A 309 25.78 10.98 2.34
N THR A 310 27.03 11.30 1.94
CA THR A 310 28.16 11.51 2.89
C THR A 310 27.96 12.70 3.82
N GLN A 311 27.17 13.68 3.41
CA GLN A 311 26.83 14.84 4.24
C GLN A 311 25.88 14.46 5.40
N ARG A 312 25.51 13.18 5.49
CA ARG A 312 24.80 12.59 6.62
C ARG A 312 25.66 11.58 7.34
N LYS A 313 25.61 11.62 8.67
CA LYS A 313 25.97 10.47 9.50
C LYS A 313 24.86 9.43 9.28
N ILE A 314 25.14 8.44 8.42
CA ILE A 314 24.35 7.21 8.28
C ILE A 314 24.65 6.31 9.47
#